data_AF-X1IJB6-F1
#
_entry.id   AF-X1IJB6-F1
#
_cell.length_a   1.000
_cell.length_b   1.000
_cell.length_c   1.000
_cell.angle_alpha   90.00
_cell.angle_beta   90.00
_cell.angle_gamma   90.00
#
_symmetry.space_group_name_H-M   'P 1'
#
loop_
_entity.id
_entity.type
_entity.pdbx_description
1 polymer ?
#
loop_
_entity_poly.entity_id
_entity_poly.type
_entity_poly.pdbx_seq_one_letter_code
_entity_poly.pdbx_strand_id
1 'polypeptide(L)'
;HQGKSKEQIIEDISRGDIHPDRAQQYLDAILTKPATQDVVTYALRTDPDLQDLGEQLTKIGIHPDYLELHKELALVIPPVADIITMAVREVFTPEIAARFGQYEDFPAPLEEWGLKKGLSKEWSERYWAAHWALPSATQGFQMLHRGVIDRDDLDRLLRAQDVMPFWRDKLTQIAFRPLTRVDVRRMYKEGVLDEAGVYEAYLDHGYAEENAKRMTEFTIRQTLSSQAK
;
A
#
# COMPACT_ATOMS: atom_id res chain seq x y z
N HIS A 1 -41.19 28.29 2.65
CA HIS A 1 -40.84 29.71 2.83
C HIS A 1 -40.39 30.30 1.51
N GLN A 2 -41.29 30.99 0.79
CA GLN A 2 -40.96 31.78 -0.40
C GLN A 2 -41.85 33.04 -0.38
N GLY A 3 -41.26 34.23 -0.48
CA GLY A 3 -42.00 35.50 -0.66
C GLY A 3 -42.17 36.43 0.56
N LYS A 4 -41.80 36.05 1.79
CA LYS A 4 -41.73 36.98 2.94
C LYS A 4 -40.30 37.51 3.14
N SER A 5 -40.16 38.77 3.55
CA SER A 5 -38.87 39.38 3.90
C SER A 5 -38.40 38.95 5.30
N LYS A 6 -37.13 39.23 5.65
CA LYS A 6 -36.57 38.90 6.98
C LYS A 6 -37.34 39.63 8.08
N GLU A 7 -37.66 40.89 7.84
CA GLU A 7 -38.34 41.81 8.76
C GLU A 7 -39.77 41.32 9.04
N GLN A 8 -40.49 40.88 8.01
CA GLN A 8 -41.82 40.28 8.14
C GLN A 8 -41.79 38.98 8.97
N ILE A 9 -40.74 38.16 8.81
CA ILE A 9 -40.58 36.93 9.59
C ILE A 9 -40.28 37.25 11.06
N ILE A 10 -39.47 38.28 11.35
CA ILE A 10 -39.20 38.76 12.71
C ILE A 10 -40.48 39.33 13.35
N GLU A 11 -41.30 40.05 12.60
CA GLU A 11 -42.60 40.55 13.08
C GLU A 11 -43.56 39.40 13.37
N ASP A 12 -43.68 38.41 12.47
CA ASP A 12 -44.51 37.22 12.68
C ASP A 12 -44.04 36.39 13.90
N ILE A 13 -42.72 36.24 14.10
CA ILE A 13 -42.14 35.61 15.30
C ILE A 13 -42.54 36.41 16.56
N SER A 14 -42.46 37.73 16.51
CA SER A 14 -42.82 38.61 17.63
C SER A 14 -44.32 38.58 17.96
N ARG A 15 -45.16 38.30 16.97
CA ARG A 15 -46.62 38.07 17.13
C ARG A 15 -46.94 36.66 17.65
N GLY A 16 -45.98 35.74 17.65
CA GLY A 16 -46.07 34.38 18.20
C GLY A 16 -45.54 34.27 19.64
N ASP A 17 -45.79 35.28 20.47
CA ASP A 17 -45.39 35.39 21.88
C ASP A 17 -43.86 35.32 22.17
N ILE A 18 -43.00 35.37 21.15
CA ILE A 18 -41.56 35.57 21.34
C ILE A 18 -41.28 37.05 21.56
N HIS A 19 -40.59 37.41 22.64
CA HIS A 19 -40.24 38.82 22.92
C HIS A 19 -39.41 39.43 21.77
N PRO A 20 -39.70 40.67 21.30
CA PRO A 20 -39.04 41.27 20.13
C PRO A 20 -37.51 41.21 20.17
N ASP A 21 -36.89 41.53 21.32
CA ASP A 21 -35.44 41.47 21.55
C ASP A 21 -34.82 40.09 21.29
N ARG A 22 -35.64 39.03 21.31
CA ARG A 22 -35.24 37.63 21.06
C ARG A 22 -35.72 37.11 19.70
N ALA A 23 -36.54 37.84 18.96
CA ALA A 23 -37.10 37.37 17.69
C ALA A 23 -36.02 37.10 16.63
N GLN A 24 -34.94 37.90 16.61
CA GLN A 24 -33.76 37.62 15.77
C GLN A 24 -33.01 36.34 16.23
N GLN A 25 -32.81 36.14 17.53
CA GLN A 25 -32.17 34.94 18.07
C GLN A 25 -33.00 33.68 17.76
N TYR A 26 -34.33 33.78 17.86
CA TYR A 26 -35.25 32.71 17.51
C TYR A 26 -35.21 32.40 16.00
N LEU A 27 -35.17 33.43 15.14
CA LEU A 27 -34.98 33.26 13.70
C LEU A 27 -33.68 32.50 13.38
N ASP A 28 -32.55 32.93 13.94
CA ASP A 28 -31.25 32.28 13.72
C ASP A 28 -31.22 30.84 14.29
N ALA A 29 -31.98 30.58 15.36
CA ALA A 29 -32.15 29.24 15.91
C ALA A 29 -33.01 28.31 15.03
N ILE A 30 -33.98 28.82 14.25
CA ILE A 30 -34.80 28.00 13.32
C ILE A 30 -34.25 27.91 11.90
N LEU A 31 -33.27 28.74 11.52
CA LEU A 31 -32.61 28.63 10.22
C LEU A 31 -31.81 27.33 10.10
N THR A 32 -31.82 26.75 8.89
CA THR A 32 -31.01 25.58 8.53
C THR A 32 -29.53 25.92 8.65
N LYS A 33 -28.79 25.15 9.46
CA LYS A 33 -27.33 25.25 9.58
C LYS A 33 -26.65 24.23 8.64
N PRO A 34 -25.38 24.44 8.26
CA PRO A 34 -24.57 23.42 7.57
C PRO A 34 -24.51 22.11 8.38
N ALA A 35 -24.24 20.99 7.73
CA ALA A 35 -24.02 19.75 8.45
C ALA A 35 -22.70 19.82 9.25
N THR A 36 -22.62 19.12 10.38
CA THR A 36 -21.42 19.02 11.22
C THR A 36 -20.17 18.68 10.40
N GLN A 37 -20.30 17.72 9.48
CA GLN A 37 -19.20 17.29 8.63
C GLN A 37 -18.78 18.35 7.61
N ASP A 38 -19.69 19.21 7.14
CA ASP A 38 -19.34 20.33 6.26
C ASP A 38 -18.50 21.37 7.01
N VAL A 39 -18.85 21.65 8.28
CA VAL A 39 -18.10 22.58 9.14
C VAL A 39 -16.70 22.03 9.45
N VAL A 40 -16.59 20.77 9.89
CA VAL A 40 -15.29 20.11 10.13
C VAL A 40 -14.44 20.09 8.85
N THR A 41 -15.05 19.74 7.71
CA THR A 41 -14.37 19.66 6.41
C THR A 41 -14.00 21.05 5.85
N TYR A 42 -14.74 22.10 6.20
CA TYR A 42 -14.38 23.49 5.88
C TYR A 42 -13.19 23.94 6.73
N ALA A 43 -13.27 23.76 8.06
CA ALA A 43 -12.22 24.11 9.00
C ALA A 43 -10.87 23.49 8.58
N LEU A 44 -10.80 22.17 8.38
CA LEU A 44 -9.58 21.48 7.89
C LEU A 44 -8.93 22.12 6.65
N ARG A 45 -9.73 22.70 5.74
CA ARG A 45 -9.23 23.31 4.50
C ARG A 45 -8.70 24.73 4.68
N THR A 46 -9.20 25.47 5.68
CA THR A 46 -8.85 26.88 5.94
C THR A 46 -7.88 27.05 7.11
N ASP A 47 -8.01 26.20 8.13
CA ASP A 47 -7.24 26.16 9.37
C ASP A 47 -7.08 24.70 9.84
N PRO A 48 -5.99 24.02 9.46
CA PRO A 48 -5.72 22.65 9.88
C PRO A 48 -5.48 22.46 11.40
N ASP A 49 -5.21 23.54 12.14
CA ASP A 49 -5.04 23.49 13.60
C ASP A 49 -6.40 23.47 14.35
N LEU A 50 -7.52 23.67 13.63
CA LEU A 50 -8.89 23.60 14.13
C LEU A 50 -9.20 24.56 15.29
N GLN A 51 -8.54 25.72 15.31
CA GLN A 51 -8.59 26.70 16.39
C GLN A 51 -10.03 27.24 16.57
N ASP A 52 -10.66 27.64 15.46
CA ASP A 52 -12.03 28.17 15.44
C ASP A 52 -13.11 27.08 15.42
N LEU A 53 -12.76 25.80 15.23
CA LEU A 53 -13.74 24.72 15.00
C LEU A 53 -14.76 24.62 16.15
N GLY A 54 -14.31 24.80 17.39
CA GLY A 54 -15.20 24.77 18.56
C GLY A 54 -16.33 25.81 18.47
N GLU A 55 -16.00 27.06 18.14
CA GLU A 55 -16.99 28.13 18.00
C GLU A 55 -17.93 27.89 16.79
N GLN A 56 -17.37 27.40 15.66
CA GLN A 56 -18.15 27.06 14.47
C GLN A 56 -19.16 25.93 14.73
N LEU A 57 -18.78 24.92 15.53
CA LEU A 57 -19.66 23.82 15.92
C LEU A 57 -20.74 24.27 16.92
N THR A 58 -20.40 25.10 17.91
CA THR A 58 -21.42 25.68 18.80
C THR A 58 -22.41 26.58 18.05
N LYS A 59 -21.97 27.34 17.03
CA LYS A 59 -22.86 28.13 16.16
C LYS A 59 -23.90 27.29 15.40
N ILE A 60 -23.58 26.04 15.05
CA ILE A 60 -24.57 25.12 14.43
C ILE A 60 -25.42 24.35 15.45
N GLY A 61 -25.13 24.46 16.75
CA GLY A 61 -25.90 23.86 17.83
C GLY A 61 -25.29 22.60 18.46
N ILE A 62 -24.01 22.30 18.23
CA ILE A 62 -23.31 21.22 18.94
C ILE A 62 -23.08 21.63 20.41
N HIS A 63 -23.40 20.71 21.34
CA HIS A 63 -23.19 20.91 22.77
C HIS A 63 -21.69 20.96 23.11
N PRO A 64 -21.23 21.86 24.02
CA PRO A 64 -19.81 22.02 24.35
C PRO A 64 -19.07 20.72 24.66
N ASP A 65 -19.71 19.79 25.38
CA ASP A 65 -19.15 18.49 25.78
C ASP A 65 -18.73 17.58 24.60
N TYR A 66 -19.19 17.87 23.37
CA TYR A 66 -18.86 17.09 22.16
C TYR A 66 -17.85 17.78 21.23
N LEU A 67 -17.33 18.96 21.58
CA LEU A 67 -16.43 19.72 20.70
C LEU A 67 -15.09 19.00 20.47
N GLU A 68 -14.48 18.44 21.53
CA GLU A 68 -13.23 17.69 21.38
C GLU A 68 -13.43 16.38 20.58
N LEU A 69 -14.57 15.70 20.75
CA LEU A 69 -14.94 14.53 19.94
C LEU A 69 -14.98 14.87 18.44
N HIS A 70 -15.45 16.05 18.06
CA HIS A 70 -15.46 16.49 16.66
C HIS A 70 -14.09 16.97 16.16
N LYS A 71 -13.16 17.39 17.04
CA LYS A 71 -11.76 17.62 16.68
C LYS A 71 -11.01 16.30 16.47
N GLU A 72 -11.18 15.33 17.37
CA GLU A 72 -10.59 13.99 17.24
C GLU A 72 -11.04 13.31 15.93
N LEU A 73 -12.34 13.35 15.61
CA LEU A 73 -12.89 12.80 14.37
C LEU A 73 -12.57 13.63 13.11
N ALA A 74 -11.98 14.82 13.23
CA ALA A 74 -11.50 15.58 12.08
C ALA A 74 -10.22 14.95 11.47
N LEU A 75 -9.42 14.25 12.30
CA LEU A 75 -8.25 13.53 11.84
C LEU A 75 -8.64 12.09 11.45
N VAL A 76 -8.38 11.72 10.20
CA VAL A 76 -8.78 10.42 9.65
C VAL A 76 -7.66 9.39 9.83
N ILE A 77 -8.04 8.21 10.32
CA ILE A 77 -7.19 7.02 10.33
C ILE A 77 -7.34 6.33 8.95
N PRO A 78 -6.23 5.88 8.31
CA PRO A 78 -6.30 5.17 7.05
C PRO A 78 -7.19 3.92 7.08
N PRO A 79 -7.84 3.55 5.95
CA PRO A 79 -8.51 2.27 5.81
C PRO A 79 -7.61 1.08 6.18
N VAL A 80 -8.19 0.03 6.76
CA VAL A 80 -7.44 -1.15 7.23
C VAL A 80 -6.60 -1.81 6.13
N ALA A 81 -7.05 -1.79 4.87
CA ALA A 81 -6.29 -2.28 3.72
C ALA A 81 -5.00 -1.49 3.46
N ASP A 82 -5.02 -0.18 3.69
CA ASP A 82 -3.85 0.70 3.51
C ASP A 82 -2.87 0.49 4.67
N ILE A 83 -3.36 0.31 5.90
CA ILE A 83 -2.55 -0.07 7.07
C ILE A 83 -1.89 -1.43 6.86
N ILE A 84 -2.61 -2.43 6.31
CA ILE A 84 -2.03 -3.73 5.93
C ILE A 84 -0.94 -3.53 4.86
N THR A 85 -1.18 -2.68 3.86
CA THR A 85 -0.19 -2.39 2.81
C THR A 85 1.07 -1.74 3.40
N MET A 86 0.93 -0.77 4.31
CA MET A 86 2.05 -0.17 5.06
C MET A 86 2.81 -1.23 5.88
N ALA A 87 2.11 -2.17 6.51
CA ALA A 87 2.74 -3.25 7.29
C ALA A 87 3.52 -4.24 6.42
N VAL A 88 2.95 -4.69 5.29
CA VAL A 88 3.63 -5.55 4.31
C VAL A 88 4.85 -4.84 3.71
N ARG A 89 4.78 -3.51 3.56
CA ARG A 89 5.88 -2.67 3.08
C ARG A 89 6.90 -2.29 4.16
N GLU A 90 6.83 -2.86 5.37
CA GLU A 90 7.76 -2.61 6.49
C GLU A 90 7.82 -1.14 6.96
N VAL A 91 6.82 -0.33 6.62
CA VAL A 91 6.76 1.11 6.94
C VAL A 91 6.75 1.38 8.45
N PHE A 92 6.26 0.42 9.23
CA PHE A 92 6.27 0.43 10.70
C PHE A 92 7.55 -0.13 11.34
N THR A 93 8.57 -0.47 10.55
CA THR A 93 9.88 -0.98 11.04
C THR A 93 10.98 0.02 10.64
N PRO A 94 11.32 1.00 11.50
CA PRO A 94 12.14 2.16 11.12
C PRO A 94 13.50 1.81 10.49
N GLU A 95 14.15 0.76 10.98
CA GLU A 95 15.46 0.31 10.50
C GLU A 95 15.39 -0.23 9.06
N ILE A 96 14.27 -0.86 8.69
CA ILE A 96 14.03 -1.38 7.33
C ILE A 96 13.57 -0.24 6.42
N ALA A 97 12.66 0.61 6.89
CA ALA A 97 12.16 1.76 6.13
C ALA A 97 13.28 2.76 5.79
N ALA A 98 14.20 3.00 6.73
CA ALA A 98 15.42 3.78 6.49
C ALA A 98 16.38 3.08 5.53
N ARG A 99 16.59 1.76 5.65
CA ARG A 99 17.45 1.00 4.71
C ARG A 99 16.93 1.02 3.27
N PHE A 100 15.62 1.11 3.07
CA PHE A 100 14.99 1.18 1.76
C PHE A 100 14.67 2.62 1.30
N GLY A 101 15.11 3.66 2.01
CA GLY A 101 14.88 5.05 1.64
C GLY A 101 13.40 5.43 1.53
N GLN A 102 12.50 4.74 2.24
CA GLN A 102 11.05 4.84 1.96
C GLN A 102 10.48 6.25 2.20
N TYR A 103 11.08 7.00 3.13
CA TYR A 103 10.72 8.37 3.46
C TYR A 103 11.55 9.43 2.68
N GLU A 104 12.43 9.02 1.77
CA GLU A 104 13.19 9.94 0.89
C GLU A 104 12.24 10.64 -0.10
N ASP A 105 12.65 11.82 -0.60
CA ASP A 105 11.87 12.66 -1.52
C ASP A 105 10.45 13.07 -1.06
N PHE A 106 10.11 12.91 0.23
CA PHE A 106 8.79 13.29 0.77
C PHE A 106 8.45 14.77 0.47
N PRO A 107 7.41 15.05 -0.34
CA PRO A 107 7.15 16.41 -0.81
C PRO A 107 6.29 17.17 0.20
N ALA A 108 6.80 18.28 0.74
CA ALA A 108 6.07 19.11 1.73
C ALA A 108 4.60 19.49 1.35
N PRO A 109 4.24 19.71 0.06
CA PRO A 109 2.83 19.89 -0.31
C PRO A 109 1.92 18.69 0.01
N LEU A 110 2.43 17.46 0.08
CA LEU A 110 1.65 16.28 0.48
C LEU A 110 1.23 16.34 1.95
N GLU A 111 2.07 16.91 2.82
CA GLU A 111 1.72 17.20 4.21
C GLU A 111 0.62 18.28 4.29
N GLU A 112 0.76 19.37 3.53
CA GLU A 112 -0.25 20.44 3.47
C GLU A 112 -1.63 19.92 2.98
N TRP A 113 -1.65 19.19 1.86
CA TRP A 113 -2.90 18.65 1.29
C TRP A 113 -3.42 17.44 2.06
N GLY A 114 -2.55 16.69 2.74
CA GLY A 114 -2.92 15.63 3.68
C GLY A 114 -3.66 16.19 4.89
N LEU A 115 -3.08 17.17 5.58
CA LEU A 115 -3.71 17.84 6.72
C LEU A 115 -5.06 18.47 6.34
N LYS A 116 -5.15 19.10 5.16
CA LYS A 116 -6.41 19.62 4.58
C LYS A 116 -7.45 18.55 4.19
N LYS A 117 -7.13 17.27 4.41
CA LYS A 117 -8.02 16.09 4.26
C LYS A 117 -8.20 15.33 5.59
N GLY A 118 -7.68 15.85 6.70
CA GLY A 118 -7.65 15.16 8.00
C GLY A 118 -6.51 14.16 8.15
N LEU A 119 -5.61 14.04 7.17
CA LEU A 119 -4.48 13.12 7.22
C LEU A 119 -3.36 13.75 8.05
N SER A 120 -2.96 13.13 9.16
CA SER A 120 -1.83 13.61 9.95
C SER A 120 -0.52 13.57 9.16
N LYS A 121 0.50 14.28 9.65
CA LYS A 121 1.88 14.19 9.15
C LYS A 121 2.36 12.74 9.08
N GLU A 122 2.26 11.99 10.18
CA GLU A 122 2.61 10.56 10.22
C GLU A 122 1.91 9.76 9.11
N TRP A 123 0.59 9.92 8.94
CA TRP A 123 -0.13 9.12 7.95
C TRP A 123 0.24 9.52 6.52
N SER A 124 0.49 10.80 6.27
CA SER A 124 0.98 11.31 4.98
C SER A 124 2.36 10.74 4.65
N GLU A 125 3.28 10.74 5.62
CA GLU A 125 4.63 10.15 5.51
C GLU A 125 4.56 8.63 5.33
N ARG A 126 3.65 7.92 6.02
CA ARG A 126 3.46 6.46 5.87
C ARG A 126 2.84 6.06 4.53
N TYR A 127 1.90 6.84 4.00
CA TYR A 127 1.38 6.63 2.64
C TYR A 127 2.49 6.80 1.60
N TRP A 128 3.34 7.82 1.77
CA TRP A 128 4.52 7.99 0.93
C TRP A 128 5.49 6.80 1.05
N ALA A 129 5.81 6.34 2.26
CA ALA A 129 6.66 5.17 2.46
C ALA A 129 6.11 3.87 1.85
N ALA A 130 4.78 3.72 1.77
CA ALA A 130 4.14 2.60 1.08
C ALA A 130 4.09 2.73 -0.47
N HIS A 131 4.17 3.94 -1.03
CA HIS A 131 3.76 4.21 -2.43
C HIS A 131 4.65 3.57 -3.52
N TRP A 132 5.90 3.23 -3.18
CA TRP A 132 6.94 2.91 -4.15
C TRP A 132 6.65 1.68 -5.02
N ALA A 133 7.03 1.75 -6.31
CA ALA A 133 6.98 0.63 -7.24
C ALA A 133 8.23 -0.26 -7.08
N LEU A 134 8.08 -1.41 -6.41
CA LEU A 134 9.20 -2.32 -6.13
C LEU A 134 9.67 -3.10 -7.37
N PRO A 135 10.97 -3.42 -7.51
CA PRO A 135 11.48 -4.30 -8.57
C PRO A 135 10.78 -5.66 -8.57
N SER A 136 10.27 -6.12 -9.73
CA SER A 136 9.61 -7.43 -9.85
C SER A 136 10.51 -8.59 -9.38
N ALA A 137 9.91 -9.71 -8.94
CA ALA A 137 10.65 -10.92 -8.59
C ALA A 137 11.70 -11.32 -9.65
N THR A 138 11.37 -11.20 -10.93
CA THR A 138 12.29 -11.44 -12.07
C THR A 138 13.48 -10.46 -12.10
N GLN A 139 13.30 -9.20 -11.69
CA GLN A 139 14.40 -8.25 -11.51
C GLN A 139 15.21 -8.60 -10.24
N GLY A 140 14.56 -9.01 -9.15
CA GLY A 140 15.20 -9.55 -7.96
C GLY A 140 16.15 -10.72 -8.29
N PHE A 141 15.66 -11.70 -9.06
CA PHE A 141 16.47 -12.82 -9.55
C PHE A 141 17.66 -12.34 -10.39
N GLN A 142 17.46 -11.36 -11.28
CA GLN A 142 18.56 -10.78 -12.07
C GLN A 142 19.61 -10.04 -11.21
N MET A 143 19.20 -9.42 -10.11
CA MET A 143 20.13 -8.80 -9.16
C MET A 143 20.91 -9.87 -8.38
N LEU A 144 20.24 -10.92 -7.91
CA LEU A 144 20.86 -12.07 -7.23
C LEU A 144 21.90 -12.77 -8.12
N HIS A 145 21.55 -13.11 -9.36
CA HIS A 145 22.48 -13.77 -10.30
C HIS A 145 23.68 -12.91 -10.71
N ARG A 146 23.63 -11.59 -10.47
CA ARG A 146 24.73 -10.65 -10.73
C ARG A 146 25.54 -10.33 -9.48
N GLY A 147 25.19 -10.88 -8.31
CA GLY A 147 25.81 -10.55 -7.03
C GLY A 147 25.55 -9.10 -6.57
N VAL A 148 24.48 -8.47 -7.06
CA VAL A 148 24.08 -7.10 -6.68
C VAL A 148 23.29 -7.09 -5.36
N ILE A 149 22.58 -8.19 -5.08
CA ILE A 149 21.92 -8.46 -3.80
C ILE A 149 22.22 -9.90 -3.36
N ASP A 150 22.03 -10.19 -2.07
CA ASP A 150 22.05 -11.55 -1.55
C ASP A 150 20.63 -12.18 -1.49
N ARG A 151 20.54 -13.38 -0.90
CA ARG A 151 19.27 -14.13 -0.77
C ARG A 151 18.35 -13.54 0.31
N ASP A 152 18.88 -12.88 1.34
CA ASP A 152 18.06 -12.26 2.37
C ASP A 152 17.41 -10.97 1.84
N ASP A 153 18.13 -10.21 1.02
CA ASP A 153 17.59 -9.06 0.29
C ASP A 153 16.56 -9.46 -0.76
N LEU A 154 16.70 -10.64 -1.38
CA LEU A 154 15.63 -11.21 -2.20
C LEU A 154 14.40 -11.60 -1.36
N ASP A 155 14.54 -12.23 -0.18
CA ASP A 155 13.38 -12.53 0.68
C ASP A 155 12.69 -11.24 1.15
N ARG A 156 13.45 -10.21 1.54
CA ARG A 156 12.91 -8.89 1.91
C ARG A 156 12.15 -8.23 0.75
N LEU A 157 12.66 -8.33 -0.48
CA LEU A 157 11.97 -7.85 -1.67
C LEU A 157 10.66 -8.62 -1.92
N LEU A 158 10.70 -9.95 -1.89
CA LEU A 158 9.51 -10.79 -2.07
C LEU A 158 8.48 -10.58 -0.95
N ARG A 159 8.93 -10.34 0.29
CA ARG A 159 8.10 -9.94 1.44
C ARG A 159 7.36 -8.63 1.17
N ALA A 160 8.07 -7.59 0.75
CA ALA A 160 7.48 -6.29 0.43
C ALA A 160 6.58 -6.32 -0.83
N GLN A 161 6.70 -7.34 -1.67
CA GLN A 161 5.79 -7.65 -2.78
C GLN A 161 4.57 -8.51 -2.38
N ASP A 162 4.30 -8.69 -1.09
CA ASP A 162 3.23 -9.52 -0.53
C ASP A 162 3.27 -11.01 -0.97
N VAL A 163 4.46 -11.51 -1.31
CA VAL A 163 4.63 -12.95 -1.55
C VAL A 163 4.49 -13.66 -0.21
N MET A 164 3.46 -14.52 -0.09
CA MET A 164 3.22 -15.32 1.11
C MET A 164 4.49 -16.14 1.47
N PRO A 165 4.89 -16.24 2.76
CA PRO A 165 6.15 -16.86 3.17
C PRO A 165 6.42 -18.26 2.59
N PHE A 166 5.37 -19.08 2.44
CA PHE A 166 5.45 -20.43 1.84
C PHE A 166 6.02 -20.45 0.41
N TRP A 167 5.85 -19.37 -0.36
CA TRP A 167 6.28 -19.30 -1.76
C TRP A 167 7.65 -18.64 -1.97
N ARG A 168 8.17 -17.84 -1.03
CA ARG A 168 9.40 -17.03 -1.23
C ARG A 168 10.62 -17.87 -1.57
N ASP A 169 10.87 -18.91 -0.77
CA ASP A 169 11.97 -19.84 -1.02
C ASP A 169 11.75 -20.64 -2.32
N LYS A 170 10.51 -21.06 -2.61
CA LYS A 170 10.17 -21.82 -3.84
C LYS A 170 10.38 -20.99 -5.11
N LEU A 171 10.02 -19.70 -5.07
CA LEU A 171 10.32 -18.74 -6.14
C LEU A 171 11.82 -18.47 -6.26
N THR A 172 12.55 -18.45 -5.13
CA THR A 172 14.01 -18.28 -5.12
C THR A 172 14.74 -19.49 -5.70
N GLN A 173 14.27 -20.72 -5.44
CA GLN A 173 14.84 -21.94 -6.02
C GLN A 173 14.77 -21.94 -7.55
N ILE A 174 13.62 -21.53 -8.13
CA ILE A 174 13.44 -21.43 -9.59
C ILE A 174 14.05 -20.17 -10.24
N ALA A 175 14.77 -19.34 -9.49
CA ALA A 175 15.48 -18.19 -10.06
C ALA A 175 16.59 -18.66 -11.01
N PHE A 176 17.39 -19.64 -10.56
CA PHE A 176 18.56 -20.13 -11.28
C PHE A 176 18.16 -20.92 -12.52
N ARG A 177 18.99 -20.84 -13.58
CA ARG A 177 18.72 -21.57 -14.83
C ARG A 177 19.15 -23.04 -14.71
N PRO A 178 18.34 -24.00 -15.18
CA PRO A 178 18.78 -25.38 -15.29
C PRO A 178 19.88 -25.55 -16.35
N LEU A 179 20.71 -26.58 -16.20
CA LEU A 179 21.78 -26.93 -17.13
C LEU A 179 21.23 -27.09 -18.56
N THR A 180 21.81 -26.44 -19.58
CA THR A 180 21.20 -26.51 -20.91
C THR A 180 21.25 -27.94 -21.48
N ARG A 181 20.28 -28.32 -22.31
CA ARG A 181 20.27 -29.63 -23.00
C ARG A 181 21.51 -29.88 -23.89
N VAL A 182 22.32 -28.87 -24.18
CA VAL A 182 23.62 -29.03 -24.83
C VAL A 182 24.69 -29.39 -23.80
N ASP A 183 24.70 -28.68 -22.67
CA ASP A 183 25.71 -28.83 -21.63
C ASP A 183 25.50 -30.09 -20.79
N VAL A 184 24.26 -30.52 -20.53
CA VAL A 184 23.95 -31.85 -19.93
C VAL A 184 24.62 -32.98 -20.71
N ARG A 185 24.57 -32.95 -22.05
CA ARG A 185 25.19 -33.97 -22.91
C ARG A 185 26.72 -33.87 -22.94
N ARG A 186 27.28 -32.67 -22.86
CA ARG A 186 28.73 -32.45 -22.70
C ARG A 186 29.21 -32.97 -21.36
N MET A 187 28.55 -32.59 -20.27
CA MET A 187 28.87 -32.99 -18.91
C MET A 187 28.77 -34.50 -18.75
N TYR A 188 27.78 -35.18 -19.35
CA TYR A 188 27.75 -36.64 -19.40
C TYR A 188 28.94 -37.24 -20.16
N LYS A 189 29.27 -36.70 -21.35
CA LYS A 189 30.41 -37.18 -22.15
C LYS A 189 31.75 -37.05 -21.42
N GLU A 190 31.95 -35.96 -20.68
CA GLU A 190 33.16 -35.69 -19.90
C GLU A 190 33.11 -36.29 -18.47
N GLY A 191 32.08 -37.10 -18.13
CA GLY A 191 31.97 -37.79 -16.84
C GLY A 191 31.59 -36.91 -15.63
N VAL A 192 31.11 -35.69 -15.86
CA VAL A 192 30.66 -34.72 -14.85
C VAL A 192 29.21 -34.97 -14.41
N LEU A 193 28.40 -35.60 -15.26
CA LEU A 193 27.09 -36.17 -14.91
C LEU A 193 27.09 -37.67 -15.18
N ASP A 194 26.39 -38.43 -14.35
CA ASP A 194 26.02 -39.82 -14.59
C ASP A 194 24.62 -39.93 -15.23
N GLU A 195 24.10 -41.15 -15.37
CA GLU A 195 22.76 -41.39 -15.93
C GLU A 195 21.65 -40.73 -15.09
N ALA A 196 21.77 -40.74 -13.76
CA ALA A 196 20.83 -40.09 -12.85
C ALA A 196 20.87 -38.56 -13.01
N GLY A 197 22.06 -37.95 -13.01
CA GLY A 197 22.24 -36.51 -13.20
C GLY A 197 21.76 -36.00 -14.56
N VAL A 198 21.83 -36.82 -15.61
CA VAL A 198 21.21 -36.52 -16.91
C VAL A 198 19.68 -36.58 -16.84
N TYR A 199 19.12 -37.57 -16.14
CA TYR A 199 17.67 -37.71 -15.97
C TYR A 199 17.06 -36.56 -15.18
N GLU A 200 17.61 -36.24 -14.00
CA GLU A 200 17.15 -35.11 -13.17
C GLU A 200 17.27 -33.78 -13.92
N ALA A 201 18.39 -33.55 -14.62
CA ALA A 201 18.55 -32.35 -15.45
C ALA A 201 17.54 -32.26 -16.61
N TYR A 202 16.93 -33.37 -17.05
CA TYR A 202 15.79 -33.32 -17.98
C TYR A 202 14.45 -33.09 -17.27
N LEU A 203 14.24 -33.55 -16.03
CA LEU A 203 13.09 -33.16 -15.21
C LEU A 203 13.09 -31.65 -14.95
N ASP A 204 14.25 -31.04 -14.70
CA ASP A 204 14.44 -29.59 -14.54
C ASP A 204 14.04 -28.76 -15.78
N HIS A 205 14.05 -29.34 -17.00
CA HIS A 205 13.50 -28.71 -18.21
C HIS A 205 11.97 -28.83 -18.33
N GLY A 206 11.30 -29.44 -17.34
CA GLY A 206 9.87 -29.71 -17.37
C GLY A 206 9.47 -30.89 -18.27
N TYR A 207 10.40 -31.80 -18.60
CA TYR A 207 10.02 -33.04 -19.28
C TYR A 207 9.31 -33.98 -18.29
N ALA A 208 8.13 -34.49 -18.67
CA ALA A 208 7.50 -35.60 -17.96
C ALA A 208 8.42 -36.83 -17.96
N GLU A 209 8.38 -37.63 -16.88
CA GLU A 209 9.33 -38.72 -16.60
C GLU A 209 9.64 -39.62 -17.80
N GLU A 210 8.62 -40.05 -18.54
CA GLU A 210 8.75 -40.94 -19.71
C GLU A 210 9.66 -40.33 -20.78
N ASN A 211 9.55 -39.01 -21.00
CA ASN A 211 10.36 -38.29 -21.97
C ASN A 211 11.73 -37.90 -21.40
N ALA A 212 11.86 -37.65 -20.10
CA ALA A 212 13.17 -37.50 -19.45
C ALA A 212 13.98 -38.82 -19.52
N LYS A 213 13.34 -39.98 -19.30
CA LYS A 213 13.91 -41.33 -19.50
C LYS A 213 14.37 -41.53 -20.95
N ARG A 214 13.53 -41.22 -21.94
CA ARG A 214 13.91 -41.27 -23.38
C ARG A 214 15.08 -40.34 -23.73
N MET A 215 15.08 -39.12 -23.23
CA MET A 215 16.15 -38.14 -23.49
C MET A 215 17.49 -38.55 -22.84
N THR A 216 17.43 -39.25 -21.71
CA THR A 216 18.58 -39.85 -21.02
C THR A 216 19.14 -41.03 -21.81
N GLU A 217 18.30 -42.00 -22.18
CA GLU A 217 18.66 -43.15 -23.02
C GLU A 217 19.28 -42.71 -24.37
N PHE A 218 18.69 -41.67 -25.00
CA PHE A 218 19.23 -41.04 -26.21
C PHE A 218 20.62 -40.43 -25.97
N THR A 219 20.80 -39.69 -24.88
CA THR A 219 22.08 -39.05 -24.53
C THR A 219 23.19 -40.07 -24.33
N ILE A 220 22.91 -41.15 -23.59
CA ILE A 220 23.85 -42.25 -23.35
C ILE A 220 24.25 -42.90 -24.67
N ARG A 221 23.27 -43.32 -25.49
CA ARG A 221 23.53 -43.95 -26.80
C ARG A 221 24.27 -43.02 -27.77
N GLN A 222 23.94 -41.73 -27.80
CA GLN A 222 24.64 -40.74 -28.61
C GLN A 222 26.10 -40.59 -28.18
N THR A 223 26.38 -40.52 -26.88
CA THR A 223 27.73 -40.40 -26.34
C THR A 223 28.57 -41.63 -26.66
N LEU A 224 28.08 -42.84 -26.34
CA LEU A 224 28.78 -44.11 -26.62
C LEU A 224 29.07 -44.29 -28.12
N SER A 225 28.08 -43.98 -29.00
CA SER A 225 28.27 -44.04 -30.46
C SER A 225 29.26 -42.98 -30.99
N SER A 226 29.51 -41.91 -30.24
CA SER A 226 30.52 -40.89 -30.56
C SER A 226 31.93 -41.18 -30.02
N GLN A 227 32.06 -42.11 -29.07
CA GLN A 227 33.33 -42.56 -28.49
C GLN A 227 33.86 -43.84 -29.18
N ALA A 228 32.98 -44.59 -29.83
CA ALA A 228 33.32 -45.79 -30.62
C ALA A 228 33.68 -45.50 -32.09
N LYS A 229 34.17 -44.28 -32.40
CA LYS A 229 34.54 -43.80 -33.74
C LYS A 229 35.85 -43.02 -33.69
#